data_AF-A0A1K1NFF0-F1
#
_entry.id   AF-A0A1K1NFF0-F1
#
_cell.length_a   1.000
_cell.length_b   1.000
_cell.length_c   1.000
_cell.angle_alpha   90.00
_cell.angle_beta   90.00
_cell.angle_gamma   90.00
#
_symmetry.space_group_name_H-M   'P 1'
#
loop_
_entity.id
_entity.type
_entity.pdbx_description
1 polymer ?
#
loop_
_entity_poly.entity_id
_entity_poly.type
_entity_poly.pdbx_seq_one_letter_code
_entity_poly.pdbx_strand_id
1 'polypeptide(L)'
;MDAHERTGPAGEQPAWTSETGETSGALWTAPAGQLCPHTLQEELLQLQERTFSDMAAFAWIALPDEDGVSKPYTWACMVGSQSERSRRMSFRRGSAGLAGTALKLGRYVTADMSQAPAFARECPVMLAEKLQTAIALPVGSGGAPRGVLLLGSRSGRLYGQEAIEQAQAGAFRLIR
;
A
#
# COMPACT_ATOMS: atom_id res chain seq x y z
N MET A 1 -77.12 4.38 -4.13
CA MET A 1 -77.51 3.16 -3.41
C MET A 1 -76.39 2.15 -3.58
N ASP A 2 -76.04 1.56 -2.45
CA ASP A 2 -74.75 1.03 -2.06
C ASP A 2 -74.33 -0.33 -2.62
N ALA A 3 -73.00 -0.51 -2.56
CA ALA A 3 -72.21 -1.67 -2.14
C ALA A 3 -72.56 -3.08 -2.66
N HIS A 4 -71.57 -3.70 -3.30
CA HIS A 4 -71.03 -4.97 -2.80
C HIS A 4 -69.59 -5.22 -3.25
N GLU A 5 -68.70 -5.37 -2.26
CA GLU A 5 -67.39 -6.00 -2.35
C GLU A 5 -67.52 -7.52 -2.58
N ARG A 6 -66.53 -8.13 -3.26
CA ARG A 6 -65.78 -9.32 -2.79
C ARG A 6 -64.69 -9.80 -3.77
N THR A 7 -63.43 -9.62 -3.35
CA THR A 7 -62.27 -10.56 -3.29
C THR A 7 -61.92 -11.57 -4.42
N GLY A 8 -60.68 -11.41 -4.94
CA GLY A 8 -59.69 -12.45 -5.32
C GLY A 8 -59.76 -13.04 -6.75
N PRO A 9 -58.65 -13.52 -7.38
CA PRO A 9 -57.38 -13.96 -6.78
C PRO A 9 -56.10 -13.32 -7.38
N ALA A 10 -55.02 -13.27 -6.59
CA ALA A 10 -53.66 -13.02 -7.07
C ALA A 10 -52.90 -14.35 -7.08
N GLY A 11 -52.53 -14.82 -8.28
CA GLY A 11 -51.64 -15.96 -8.49
C GLY A 11 -50.46 -15.50 -9.30
N GLU A 12 -49.26 -15.50 -8.70
CA GLU A 12 -48.02 -15.18 -9.40
C GLU A 12 -46.86 -16.00 -8.82
N GLN A 13 -46.35 -16.92 -9.65
CA GLN A 13 -45.01 -17.51 -9.64
C GLN A 13 -44.75 -18.07 -11.07
N PRO A 14 -43.51 -18.31 -11.50
CA PRO A 14 -42.24 -17.67 -11.15
C PRO A 14 -41.45 -17.26 -12.43
N ALA A 15 -40.71 -16.15 -12.38
CA ALA A 15 -39.77 -15.79 -13.45
C ALA A 15 -38.34 -16.12 -13.03
N TRP A 16 -37.75 -17.10 -13.71
CA TRP A 16 -36.31 -17.34 -13.74
C TRP A 16 -35.61 -16.13 -14.33
N THR A 17 -34.63 -15.57 -13.62
CA THR A 17 -33.56 -14.81 -14.26
C THR A 17 -32.22 -15.31 -13.74
N SER A 18 -31.46 -15.77 -14.71
CA SER A 18 -30.11 -16.31 -14.69
C SER A 18 -29.06 -15.36 -14.09
N GLU A 19 -28.00 -15.99 -13.62
CA GLU A 19 -26.71 -15.48 -13.21
C GLU A 19 -26.19 -14.29 -14.05
N THR A 20 -25.78 -13.23 -13.35
CA THR A 20 -24.60 -12.46 -13.70
C THR A 20 -23.73 -12.35 -12.45
N GLY A 21 -22.62 -13.07 -12.47
CA GLY A 21 -21.56 -12.90 -11.49
C GLY A 21 -20.96 -11.50 -11.61
N GLU A 22 -21.31 -10.63 -10.68
CA GLU A 22 -20.52 -9.44 -10.38
C GLU A 22 -19.59 -9.78 -9.23
N THR A 23 -18.34 -10.07 -9.61
CA THR A 23 -17.18 -9.92 -8.73
C THR A 23 -17.19 -8.52 -8.17
N SER A 24 -17.77 -8.38 -6.97
CA SER A 24 -17.59 -7.20 -6.13
C SER A 24 -16.11 -7.14 -5.75
N GLY A 25 -15.35 -6.42 -6.57
CA GLY A 25 -13.99 -6.02 -6.28
C GLY A 25 -14.03 -5.15 -5.03
N ALA A 26 -13.89 -5.79 -3.88
CA ALA A 26 -13.76 -5.13 -2.60
C ALA A 26 -12.55 -4.20 -2.68
N LEU A 27 -12.83 -2.94 -3.00
CA LEU A 27 -11.89 -1.82 -2.96
C LEU A 27 -11.49 -1.65 -1.52
N TRP A 28 -10.39 -2.31 -1.15
CA TRP A 28 -9.81 -2.22 0.17
C TRP A 28 -9.50 -0.74 0.48
N THR A 29 -10.24 -0.20 1.45
CA THR A 29 -9.95 1.05 2.12
C THR A 29 -9.41 0.70 3.50
N ALA A 30 -8.19 1.14 3.81
CA ALA A 30 -7.59 0.93 5.12
C ALA A 30 -7.94 2.12 6.03
N PRO A 31 -8.85 1.99 7.01
CA PRO A 31 -8.93 2.95 8.10
C PRO A 31 -7.64 2.90 8.95
N ALA A 32 -7.25 4.05 9.50
CA ALA A 32 -6.10 4.15 10.39
C ALA A 32 -6.26 3.20 11.59
N GLY A 33 -5.33 2.26 11.76
CA GLY A 33 -5.33 1.29 12.86
C GLY A 33 -5.66 -0.16 12.47
N GLN A 34 -5.84 -0.46 11.18
CA GLN A 34 -6.05 -1.84 10.75
C GLN A 34 -4.76 -2.67 10.94
N LEU A 35 -4.92 -3.86 11.53
CA LEU A 35 -3.87 -4.87 11.65
C LEU A 35 -3.31 -5.19 10.26
N CYS A 36 -1.99 -5.35 10.16
CA CYS A 36 -1.36 -5.77 8.92
C CYS A 36 -1.95 -7.13 8.48
N PRO A 37 -2.52 -7.25 7.27
CA PRO A 37 -3.01 -8.53 6.77
C PRO A 37 -1.89 -9.57 6.76
N HIS A 38 -2.18 -10.80 7.18
CA HIS A 38 -1.17 -11.86 7.31
C HIS A 38 -0.38 -12.10 6.02
N THR A 39 -1.08 -12.20 4.87
CA THR A 39 -0.46 -12.40 3.56
C THR A 39 0.52 -11.29 3.19
N LEU A 40 0.19 -10.06 3.54
CA LEU A 40 1.04 -8.90 3.31
C LEU A 40 2.23 -8.90 4.26
N GLN A 41 2.02 -9.27 5.52
CA GLN A 41 3.10 -9.43 6.50
C GLN A 41 4.10 -10.50 6.06
N GLU A 42 3.62 -11.65 5.58
CA GLU A 42 4.45 -12.75 5.08
C GLU A 42 5.29 -12.33 3.87
N GLU A 43 4.70 -11.65 2.89
CA GLU A 43 5.46 -11.16 1.73
C GLU A 43 6.53 -10.14 2.17
N LEU A 44 6.22 -9.25 3.12
CA LEU A 44 7.22 -8.33 3.66
C LEU A 44 8.34 -9.04 4.43
N LEU A 45 8.04 -10.11 5.16
CA LEU A 45 9.07 -10.93 5.82
C LEU A 45 9.97 -11.63 4.79
N GLN A 46 9.38 -12.23 3.76
CA GLN A 46 10.15 -12.85 2.68
C GLN A 46 11.03 -11.84 1.94
N LEU A 47 10.51 -10.64 1.68
CA LEU A 47 11.28 -9.57 1.08
C LEU A 47 12.43 -9.14 1.99
N GLN A 48 12.16 -8.93 3.28
CA GLN A 48 13.17 -8.57 4.27
C GLN A 48 14.35 -9.56 4.26
N GLU A 49 14.06 -10.86 4.25
CA GLU A 49 15.07 -11.93 4.20
C GLU A 49 15.83 -11.93 2.87
N ARG A 50 15.12 -11.94 1.73
CA ARG A 50 15.73 -12.02 0.38
C ARG A 50 16.60 -10.82 0.04
N THR A 51 16.27 -9.63 0.57
CA THR A 51 17.02 -8.40 0.32
C THR A 51 17.98 -8.04 1.44
N PHE A 52 18.12 -8.89 2.46
CA PHE A 52 18.95 -8.65 3.65
C PHE A 52 18.65 -7.30 4.30
N SER A 53 17.38 -6.93 4.34
CA SER A 53 16.91 -5.67 4.92
C SER A 53 16.67 -5.83 6.41
N ASP A 54 16.92 -4.76 7.17
CA ASP A 54 16.58 -4.70 8.59
C ASP A 54 15.09 -4.39 8.80
N MET A 55 14.43 -3.83 7.78
CA MET A 55 13.01 -3.48 7.81
C MET A 55 12.41 -3.54 6.41
N ALA A 56 11.16 -3.98 6.32
CA ALA A 56 10.32 -3.87 5.14
C ALA A 56 8.97 -3.23 5.50
N ALA A 57 8.51 -2.30 4.68
CA ALA A 57 7.35 -1.47 4.95
C ALA A 57 6.53 -1.24 3.69
N PHE A 58 5.21 -1.28 3.82
CA PHE A 58 4.28 -1.02 2.73
C PHE A 58 3.35 0.13 3.09
N ALA A 59 3.26 1.11 2.20
CA ALA A 59 2.30 2.20 2.28
C ALA A 59 1.33 2.15 1.12
N TRP A 60 0.08 2.55 1.36
CA TRP A 60 -0.98 2.59 0.37
C TRP A 60 -1.80 3.87 0.48
N ILE A 61 -2.37 4.33 -0.65
CA ILE A 61 -3.32 5.43 -0.68
C ILE A 61 -4.76 4.91 -0.73
N ALA A 62 -5.56 5.34 0.24
CA ALA A 62 -7.01 5.16 0.18
C ALA A 62 -7.59 5.94 -1.03
N LEU A 63 -8.69 5.46 -1.59
CA LEU A 63 -9.36 6.16 -2.68
C LEU A 63 -9.71 7.60 -2.26
N PRO A 64 -9.63 8.58 -3.18
CA PRO A 64 -10.16 9.91 -2.92
C PRO A 64 -11.63 9.80 -2.48
N ASP A 65 -12.04 10.65 -1.55
CA ASP A 65 -13.47 10.85 -1.31
C ASP A 65 -14.09 11.66 -2.48
N GLU A 66 -15.41 11.82 -2.46
CA GLU A 66 -16.21 12.56 -3.45
C GLU A 66 -15.65 13.98 -3.72
N ASP A 67 -14.97 14.59 -2.74
CA ASP A 67 -14.38 15.94 -2.82
C ASP A 67 -13.10 16.04 -3.66
N GLY A 68 -12.61 14.93 -4.26
CA GLY A 68 -11.46 14.93 -5.16
C GLY A 68 -10.10 15.22 -4.50
N VAL A 69 -10.05 15.33 -3.16
CA VAL A 69 -8.80 15.58 -2.42
C VAL A 69 -7.98 14.29 -2.36
N SER A 70 -6.75 14.31 -2.91
CA SER A 70 -5.81 13.19 -2.77
C SER A 70 -5.51 12.94 -1.29
N LYS A 71 -5.87 11.76 -0.81
CA LYS A 71 -5.51 11.28 0.52
C LYS A 71 -3.99 11.07 0.65
N PRO A 72 -3.42 11.16 1.87
CA PRO A 72 -2.04 10.77 2.08
C PRO A 72 -1.88 9.25 1.99
N TYR A 73 -0.67 8.80 1.66
CA TYR A 73 -0.24 7.42 1.79
C TYR A 73 0.06 7.15 3.26
N THR A 74 -0.48 6.07 3.79
CA THR A 74 -0.26 5.62 5.17
C THR A 74 0.47 4.28 5.18
N TRP A 75 1.35 4.07 6.16
CA TRP A 75 2.04 2.78 6.33
C TRP A 75 1.06 1.71 6.81
N ALA A 76 0.58 0.90 5.87
CA ALA A 76 -0.38 -0.16 6.13
C ALA A 76 0.24 -1.35 6.87
N CYS A 77 1.52 -1.62 6.62
CA CYS A 77 2.24 -2.68 7.31
C CYS A 77 3.73 -2.44 7.37
N MET A 78 4.36 -2.90 8.45
CA MET A 78 5.81 -2.87 8.65
C MET A 78 6.29 -4.06 9.47
N VAL A 79 7.36 -4.69 8.99
CA VAL A 79 8.10 -5.76 9.65
C VAL A 79 9.54 -5.28 9.91
N GLY A 80 10.13 -5.70 11.03
CA GLY A 80 11.47 -5.22 11.46
C GLY A 80 11.52 -3.76 11.94
N SER A 81 10.37 -3.11 12.11
CA SER A 81 10.27 -1.77 12.69
C SER A 81 10.62 -1.79 14.17
N GLN A 82 11.39 -0.79 14.61
CA GLN A 82 11.74 -0.54 16.01
C GLN A 82 11.06 0.73 16.54
N SER A 83 10.09 1.28 15.80
CA SER A 83 9.47 2.57 16.11
C SER A 83 7.95 2.55 15.91
N GLU A 84 7.20 2.70 17.02
CA GLU A 84 5.75 2.93 16.94
C GLU A 84 5.39 4.29 16.30
N ARG A 85 6.36 5.20 16.19
CA ARG A 85 6.15 6.47 15.49
C ARG A 85 6.06 6.26 13.98
N SER A 86 6.89 5.39 13.40
CA SER A 86 6.91 5.19 11.94
C SER A 86 5.56 4.67 11.44
N ARG A 87 4.89 3.79 12.20
CA ARG A 87 3.55 3.24 11.90
C ARG A 87 2.48 4.29 11.72
N ARG A 88 2.62 5.45 12.36
CA ARG A 88 1.67 6.56 12.30
C ARG A 88 2.04 7.63 11.26
N MET A 89 3.17 7.48 10.58
CA MET A 89 3.61 8.43 9.58
C MET A 89 2.78 8.31 8.30
N SER A 90 2.69 9.42 7.57
CA SER A 90 2.06 9.48 6.26
C SER A 90 2.82 10.46 5.36
N PHE A 91 2.63 10.34 4.06
CA PHE A 91 3.25 11.21 3.06
C PHE A 91 2.32 11.41 1.87
N ARG A 92 2.65 12.36 0.98
CA ARG A 92 1.85 12.65 -0.21
C ARG A 92 2.68 12.39 -1.46
N ARG A 93 2.01 12.06 -2.57
CA ARG A 93 2.69 12.00 -3.87
C ARG A 93 3.34 13.36 -4.15
N GLY A 94 4.60 13.34 -4.58
CA GLY A 94 5.34 14.57 -4.89
C GLY A 94 5.85 15.34 -3.67
N SER A 95 5.64 14.86 -2.44
CA SER A 95 6.38 15.37 -1.29
C SER A 95 7.88 15.07 -1.47
N ALA A 96 8.71 15.91 -0.88
CA ALA A 96 10.16 15.67 -0.80
C ALA A 96 10.47 14.31 -0.14
N GLY A 97 11.68 13.81 -0.37
CA GLY A 97 12.16 12.55 0.18
C GLY A 97 11.82 11.30 -0.63
N LEU A 98 12.33 10.18 -0.11
CA LEU A 98 12.48 8.91 -0.81
C LEU A 98 11.18 8.35 -1.40
N ALA A 99 10.14 8.17 -0.57
CA ALA A 99 8.89 7.54 -0.99
C ALA A 99 8.07 8.42 -1.96
N GLY A 100 7.99 9.72 -1.68
CA GLY A 100 7.30 10.69 -2.54
C GLY A 100 7.96 10.80 -3.93
N THR A 101 9.29 10.72 -3.97
CA THR A 101 10.08 10.72 -5.21
C THR A 101 9.86 9.44 -6.02
N ALA A 102 9.88 8.26 -5.38
CA ALA A 102 9.61 6.98 -6.04
C ALA A 102 8.22 6.96 -6.71
N LEU A 103 7.20 7.45 -6.00
CA LEU A 103 5.85 7.61 -6.58
C LEU A 103 5.82 8.58 -7.76
N LYS A 104 6.51 9.72 -7.65
CA LYS A 104 6.56 10.74 -8.70
C LYS A 104 7.21 10.21 -9.97
N LEU A 105 8.30 9.47 -9.83
CA LEU A 105 9.09 8.96 -10.97
C LEU A 105 8.56 7.66 -11.55
N GLY A 106 7.74 6.91 -10.81
CA GLY A 106 7.24 5.60 -11.26
C GLY A 106 8.33 4.53 -11.36
N ARG A 107 9.48 4.74 -10.71
CA ARG A 107 10.60 3.79 -10.61
C ARG A 107 11.18 3.79 -9.20
N TYR A 108 12.00 2.80 -8.90
CA TYR A 108 12.67 2.74 -7.60
C TYR A 108 13.62 3.94 -7.41
N VAL A 109 13.80 4.33 -6.15
CA VAL A 109 14.75 5.35 -5.73
C VAL A 109 15.47 4.84 -4.50
N THR A 110 16.77 5.12 -4.39
CA THR A 110 17.57 4.78 -3.22
C THR A 110 17.94 6.03 -2.43
N ALA A 111 18.16 5.87 -1.13
CA ALA A 111 18.73 6.89 -0.28
C ALA A 111 19.85 6.27 0.56
N ASP A 112 20.89 7.07 0.79
CA ASP A 112 22.05 6.72 1.58
C ASP A 112 22.43 7.94 2.44
N MET A 113 22.43 7.77 3.76
CA MET A 113 22.76 8.79 4.74
C MET A 113 24.22 9.26 4.61
N SER A 114 25.13 8.42 4.11
CA SER A 114 26.54 8.75 3.92
C SER A 114 26.79 9.58 2.65
N GLN A 115 26.03 9.32 1.58
CA GLN A 115 26.21 9.97 0.28
C GLN A 115 25.32 11.21 0.10
N ALA A 116 24.06 11.12 0.51
CA ALA A 116 23.06 12.17 0.32
C ALA A 116 22.22 12.40 1.60
N PRO A 117 22.85 12.84 2.70
CA PRO A 117 22.18 12.98 4.01
C PRO A 117 20.98 13.93 3.96
N ALA A 118 21.04 14.99 3.14
CA ALA A 118 19.92 15.93 2.99
C ALA A 118 18.68 15.21 2.44
N PHE A 119 18.80 14.49 1.33
CA PHE A 119 17.72 13.72 0.72
C PHE A 119 17.24 12.57 1.62
N ALA A 120 18.17 11.85 2.27
CA ALA A 120 17.83 10.77 3.18
C ALA A 120 17.03 11.27 4.40
N ARG A 121 17.36 12.45 4.94
CA ARG A 121 16.65 13.10 6.07
C ARG A 121 15.24 13.58 5.70
N GLU A 122 14.95 13.80 4.42
CA GLU A 122 13.59 14.08 3.96
C GLU A 122 12.67 12.85 4.06
N CYS A 123 13.18 11.66 4.35
CA CYS A 123 12.39 10.47 4.65
C CYS A 123 12.24 10.28 6.17
N PRO A 124 11.10 10.64 6.79
CA PRO A 124 10.93 10.55 8.24
C PRO A 124 11.03 9.12 8.79
N VAL A 125 10.69 8.12 7.97
CA VAL A 125 10.82 6.71 8.35
C VAL A 125 12.29 6.32 8.51
N MET A 126 13.18 6.76 7.62
CA MET A 126 14.62 6.50 7.77
C MET A 126 15.15 7.04 9.10
N LEU A 127 14.69 8.22 9.52
CA LEU A 127 15.07 8.82 10.80
C LEU A 127 14.51 8.05 11.99
N ALA A 128 13.21 7.74 11.97
CA ALA A 128 12.55 7.04 13.07
C ALA A 128 13.10 5.62 13.28
N GLU A 129 13.56 4.98 12.19
CA GLU A 129 14.03 3.61 12.17
C GLU A 129 15.57 3.49 12.17
N LYS A 130 16.28 4.64 12.21
CA LYS A 130 17.75 4.74 12.16
C LYS A 130 18.36 4.02 10.95
N LEU A 131 17.67 4.06 9.80
CA LEU A 131 18.15 3.48 8.56
C LEU A 131 19.28 4.33 7.99
N GLN A 132 20.39 3.69 7.64
CA GLN A 132 21.51 4.29 6.94
C GLN A 132 21.29 4.29 5.43
N THR A 133 20.69 3.23 4.90
CA THR A 133 20.36 3.09 3.48
C THR A 133 18.94 2.57 3.33
N ALA A 134 18.29 2.95 2.24
CA ALA A 134 16.95 2.48 1.92
C ALA A 134 16.69 2.49 0.41
N ILE A 135 15.74 1.67 -0.02
CA ILE A 135 15.15 1.71 -1.35
C ILE A 135 13.63 1.81 -1.24
N ALA A 136 13.04 2.73 -2.00
CA ALA A 136 11.60 2.83 -2.17
C ALA A 136 11.20 2.44 -3.60
N LEU A 137 10.22 1.56 -3.72
CA LEU A 137 9.69 1.07 -4.98
C LEU A 137 8.20 1.46 -5.07
N PRO A 138 7.77 2.10 -6.16
CA PRO A 138 6.35 2.33 -6.38
C PRO A 138 5.63 0.99 -6.64
N VAL A 139 4.42 0.87 -6.10
CA VAL A 139 3.57 -0.31 -6.23
C VAL A 139 2.24 0.07 -6.87
N GLY A 140 1.81 -0.64 -7.91
CA GLY A 140 0.53 -0.41 -8.58
C GLY A 140 0.38 -1.25 -9.85
N SER A 141 -0.84 -1.27 -10.40
CA SER A 141 -1.21 -2.04 -11.61
C SER A 141 -1.76 -1.11 -12.68
N GLY A 142 -0.89 -0.66 -13.60
CA GLY A 142 -1.28 0.25 -14.69
C GLY A 142 -1.60 1.67 -14.20
N GLY A 143 -1.08 2.69 -14.87
CA GLY A 143 -1.28 4.09 -14.49
C GLY A 143 -0.47 4.51 -13.25
N ALA A 144 -1.03 5.41 -12.43
CA ALA A 144 -0.32 6.01 -11.31
C ALA A 144 -0.17 5.02 -10.13
N PRO A 145 1.05 4.80 -9.59
CA PRO A 145 1.27 3.84 -8.51
C PRO A 145 0.45 4.16 -7.25
N ARG A 146 -0.22 3.17 -6.66
CA ARG A 146 -1.09 3.37 -5.48
C ARG A 146 -0.43 3.05 -4.15
N GLY A 147 0.79 2.53 -4.17
CA GLY A 147 1.56 2.25 -2.97
C GLY A 147 3.06 2.44 -3.13
N VAL A 148 3.75 2.22 -2.02
CA VAL A 148 5.22 2.20 -1.95
C VAL A 148 5.64 1.04 -1.07
N LEU A 149 6.57 0.22 -1.57
CA LEU A 149 7.38 -0.69 -0.79
C LEU A 149 8.65 0.06 -0.39
N LEU A 150 8.99 0.07 0.90
CA LEU A 150 10.23 0.61 1.43
C LEU A 150 11.01 -0.52 2.11
N LEU A 151 12.25 -0.71 1.69
CA LEU A 151 13.20 -1.62 2.32
C LEU A 151 14.34 -0.80 2.92
N GLY A 152 14.70 -1.09 4.16
CA GLY A 152 15.65 -0.31 4.94
C GLY A 152 16.78 -1.14 5.52
N SER A 153 18.00 -0.58 5.57
CA SER A 153 19.12 -1.15 6.32
C SER A 153 19.69 -0.14 7.31
N ARG A 154 19.94 -0.60 8.55
CA ARG A 154 20.58 0.13 9.65
C ARG A 154 22.10 0.00 9.61
N SER A 155 22.64 -1.02 8.94
CA SER A 155 24.09 -1.22 8.77
C SER A 155 24.68 -0.46 7.59
N GLY A 156 23.85 0.16 6.74
CA GLY A 156 24.30 0.89 5.56
C GLY A 156 24.57 0.01 4.35
N ARG A 157 24.01 -1.21 4.33
CA ARG A 157 24.10 -2.10 3.17
C ARG A 157 23.46 -1.44 1.94
N LEU A 158 24.19 -1.40 0.83
CA LEU A 158 23.65 -0.96 -0.45
C LEU A 158 22.84 -2.09 -1.11
N TYR A 159 21.79 -1.70 -1.82
CA TYR A 159 20.95 -2.63 -2.58
C TYR A 159 21.55 -2.84 -3.97
N GLY A 160 22.14 -4.02 -4.18
CA GLY A 160 22.62 -4.46 -5.48
C GLY A 160 21.47 -4.87 -6.41
N GLN A 161 21.80 -5.10 -7.68
CA GLN A 161 20.81 -5.39 -8.73
C GLN A 161 19.90 -6.56 -8.40
N GLU A 162 20.45 -7.67 -7.88
CA GLU A 162 19.66 -8.84 -7.48
C GLU A 162 18.61 -8.51 -6.41
N ALA A 163 19.00 -7.75 -5.37
CA ALA A 163 18.06 -7.35 -4.32
C ALA A 163 16.96 -6.42 -4.87
N ILE A 164 17.30 -5.54 -5.82
CA ILE A 164 16.34 -4.67 -6.49
C ILE A 164 15.35 -5.48 -7.31
N GLU A 165 15.81 -6.48 -8.06
CA GLU A 165 14.97 -7.37 -8.86
C GLU A 165 14.01 -8.18 -7.97
N GLN A 166 14.51 -8.71 -6.84
CA GLN A 166 13.66 -9.38 -5.85
C GLN A 166 12.62 -8.43 -5.26
N ALA A 167 13.00 -7.19 -4.94
CA ALA A 167 12.09 -6.17 -4.43
C ALA A 167 11.02 -5.78 -5.46
N GLN A 168 11.38 -5.64 -6.74
CA GLN A 168 10.43 -5.37 -7.81
C GLN A 168 9.45 -6.53 -8.00
N ALA A 169 9.94 -7.78 -8.01
CA ALA A 169 9.10 -8.96 -8.12
C ALA A 169 8.12 -9.08 -6.94
N GLY A 170 8.55 -8.80 -5.71
CA GLY A 170 7.67 -8.81 -4.53
C GLY A 170 6.71 -7.64 -4.46
N ALA A 171 7.09 -6.45 -4.94
CA ALA A 171 6.19 -5.30 -5.03
C ALA A 171 4.89 -5.65 -5.79
N PHE A 172 4.98 -6.41 -6.89
CA PHE A 172 3.79 -6.87 -7.62
C PHE A 172 2.91 -7.84 -6.83
N ARG A 173 3.47 -8.63 -5.90
CA ARG A 173 2.71 -9.58 -5.07
C ARG A 173 1.96 -8.90 -3.93
N LEU A 174 2.40 -7.70 -3.49
CA LEU A 174 1.74 -6.94 -2.43
C LEU A 174 0.33 -6.42 -2.78
N ILE A 175 -0.06 -6.48 -4.05
CA ILE A 175 -1.35 -5.98 -4.56
C ILE A 175 -2.21 -7.06 -5.22
N ARG A 176 -1.88 -8.33 -4.99
CA ARG A 176 -2.63 -9.49 -5.50
C ARG A 176 -3.37 -10.21 -4.38
#